data_AF-E2ZD34-F1
#
_entry.id   AF-E2ZD34-F1
#
_cell.length_a   1.000
_cell.length_b   1.000
_cell.length_c   1.000
_cell.angle_alpha   90.00
_cell.angle_beta   90.00
_cell.angle_gamma   90.00
#
_symmetry.space_group_name_H-M   'P 1'
#
loop_
_entity.id
_entity.type
_entity.pdbx_description
1 polymer ?
#
loop_
_entity_poly.entity_id
_entity_poly.type
_entity_poly.pdbx_seq_one_letter_code
_entity_poly.pdbx_strand_id
1 'polypeptide(L)'
;MISKQREVYRVTNSECDKVNYELTESEVLNLYYSEPRLAVLMDLDVIRLIDRHLVVNLKEFITPKTNHLTAHARRHISNCCVGIHYINEFESQPLSVTISSTLDILIQSASFLEKAFPVVGAQTEVEQNKESTLINKEIDRLNKIIMNLPGSFSGSLKSHMERKGYTEELLSQESWVSLSTIKQYRQKEEKEKTLKTVTALCIGLHLHPWLTEDLLRKAGIVPKATRQDGAYRYLYTVLYKGTIEECNVYLRSQKLQEFKLREKMA
;
A
#
# COMPACT_ATOMS: atom_id res chain seq x y z
N MET A 1 20.88 -42.67 0.30
CA MET A 1 21.88 -41.66 -0.14
C MET A 1 21.55 -41.26 -1.57
N ILE A 2 20.88 -40.13 -1.79
CA ILE A 2 21.04 -39.31 -2.99
C ILE A 2 20.91 -37.85 -2.53
N SER A 3 22.04 -37.17 -2.49
CA SER A 3 22.19 -35.73 -2.28
C SER A 3 21.72 -35.01 -3.55
N LYS A 4 20.77 -34.08 -3.42
CA LYS A 4 20.56 -33.04 -4.43
C LYS A 4 21.13 -31.74 -3.88
N GLN A 5 22.26 -31.33 -4.45
CA GLN A 5 22.91 -30.05 -4.22
C GLN A 5 21.92 -28.91 -4.50
N ARG A 6 21.77 -27.98 -3.55
CA ARG A 6 21.17 -26.67 -3.77
C ARG A 6 22.17 -25.84 -4.57
N GLU A 7 21.84 -25.53 -5.82
CA GLU A 7 22.54 -24.50 -6.58
C GLU A 7 22.25 -23.14 -5.95
N VAL A 8 23.27 -22.55 -5.36
CA VAL A 8 23.23 -21.18 -4.84
C VAL A 8 23.46 -20.25 -6.03
N TYR A 9 22.40 -19.56 -6.46
CA TYR A 9 22.48 -18.51 -7.46
C TYR A 9 23.41 -17.39 -6.96
N ARG A 10 24.57 -17.21 -7.62
CA ARG A 10 25.47 -16.09 -7.36
C ARG A 10 25.01 -14.89 -8.17
N VAL A 11 24.28 -13.98 -7.52
CA VAL A 11 23.98 -12.64 -8.07
C VAL A 11 25.22 -11.76 -7.88
N THR A 12 25.64 -11.06 -8.92
CA THR A 12 26.82 -10.17 -8.88
C THR A 12 26.53 -8.89 -8.08
N ASN A 13 27.48 -8.43 -7.27
CA ASN A 13 27.40 -7.27 -6.35
C ASN A 13 26.95 -5.92 -6.97
N SER A 14 26.76 -5.82 -8.29
CA SER A 14 26.40 -4.59 -9.01
C SER A 14 24.89 -4.36 -9.17
N GLU A 15 24.03 -5.33 -8.88
CA GLU A 15 22.57 -5.28 -9.18
C GLU A 15 21.69 -5.09 -7.95
N CYS A 16 22.29 -4.97 -6.77
CA CYS A 16 21.62 -5.07 -5.48
C CYS A 16 20.69 -3.88 -5.10
N ASP A 17 20.60 -2.84 -5.92
CA ASP A 17 19.79 -1.65 -5.62
C ASP A 17 18.63 -1.40 -6.60
N LYS A 18 18.45 -2.25 -7.62
CA LYS A 18 17.44 -2.04 -8.68
C LYS A 18 16.31 -3.06 -8.59
N VAL A 19 15.08 -2.58 -8.76
CA VAL A 19 13.90 -3.45 -8.87
C VAL A 19 13.94 -4.18 -10.21
N ASN A 20 14.02 -5.50 -10.16
CA ASN A 20 13.98 -6.35 -11.33
C ASN A 20 12.55 -6.84 -11.59
N TYR A 21 12.08 -6.66 -12.82
CA TYR A 21 10.75 -7.11 -13.25
C TYR A 21 10.81 -8.28 -14.24
N GLU A 22 11.98 -8.59 -14.78
CA GLU A 22 12.19 -9.68 -15.72
C GLU A 22 12.86 -10.85 -14.99
N LEU A 23 12.15 -11.97 -14.95
CA LEU A 23 12.51 -13.14 -14.15
C LEU A 23 12.75 -14.36 -15.05
N THR A 24 13.77 -15.12 -14.70
CA THR A 24 14.01 -16.47 -15.23
C THR A 24 13.04 -17.46 -14.60
N GLU A 25 12.81 -18.59 -15.27
CA GLU A 25 11.96 -19.66 -14.71
C GLU A 25 12.49 -20.17 -13.36
N SER A 26 13.80 -20.19 -13.18
CA SER A 26 14.42 -20.62 -11.93
C SER A 26 14.22 -19.62 -10.80
N GLU A 27 14.27 -18.31 -11.09
CA GLU A 27 13.92 -17.27 -10.12
C GLU A 27 12.45 -17.37 -9.73
N VAL A 28 11.55 -17.53 -10.70
CA VAL A 28 10.11 -17.71 -10.43
C VAL A 28 9.85 -18.94 -9.58
N LEU A 29 10.53 -20.05 -9.87
CA LEU A 29 10.40 -21.28 -9.08
C LEU A 29 10.92 -21.07 -7.64
N ASN A 30 12.05 -20.37 -7.48
CA ASN A 30 12.59 -20.04 -6.17
C ASN A 30 11.59 -19.18 -5.38
N LEU A 31 11.06 -18.13 -6.03
CA LEU A 31 10.05 -17.23 -5.45
C LEU A 31 8.77 -17.96 -5.07
N TYR A 32 8.31 -18.89 -5.89
CA TYR A 32 7.15 -19.72 -5.59
C TYR A 32 7.36 -20.53 -4.30
N TYR A 33 8.57 -21.04 -4.05
CA TYR A 33 8.87 -21.79 -2.83
C TYR A 33 9.26 -20.91 -1.63
N SER A 34 9.85 -19.74 -1.87
CA SER A 34 10.31 -18.84 -0.81
C SER A 34 9.21 -17.88 -0.34
N GLU A 35 8.21 -17.59 -1.18
CA GLU A 35 7.16 -16.59 -0.93
C GLU A 35 5.77 -17.21 -1.01
N PRO A 36 5.26 -17.78 0.10
CA PRO A 36 3.96 -18.47 0.15
C PRO A 36 2.79 -17.61 -0.34
N ARG A 37 2.87 -16.29 -0.15
CA ARG A 37 1.84 -15.34 -0.59
C ARG A 37 1.80 -15.20 -2.10
N LEU A 38 2.96 -15.15 -2.74
CA LEU A 38 3.06 -15.10 -4.20
C LEU A 38 2.60 -16.43 -4.80
N ALA A 39 2.98 -17.56 -4.19
CA ALA A 39 2.54 -18.89 -4.61
C ALA A 39 1.01 -19.00 -4.65
N VAL A 40 0.31 -18.58 -3.58
CA VAL A 40 -1.17 -18.58 -3.55
C VAL A 40 -1.77 -17.71 -4.66
N LEU A 41 -1.18 -16.56 -4.96
CA LEU A 41 -1.67 -15.68 -6.03
C LEU A 41 -1.43 -16.27 -7.42
N MET A 42 -0.36 -17.06 -7.60
CA MET A 42 -0.12 -17.83 -8.81
C MET A 42 -1.09 -19.01 -8.94
N ASP A 43 -1.35 -19.73 -7.85
CA ASP A 43 -2.29 -20.86 -7.82
C ASP A 43 -3.73 -20.44 -8.10
N LEU A 44 -4.12 -19.25 -7.63
CA LEU A 44 -5.43 -18.65 -7.88
C LEU A 44 -5.53 -17.97 -9.26
N ASP A 45 -4.50 -18.09 -10.09
CA ASP A 45 -4.39 -17.46 -11.41
C ASP A 45 -4.60 -15.94 -11.36
N VAL A 46 -4.32 -15.30 -10.22
CA VAL A 46 -4.34 -13.83 -10.05
C VAL A 46 -3.08 -13.23 -10.66
N ILE A 47 -1.96 -13.96 -10.61
CA ILE A 47 -0.67 -13.59 -11.20
C ILE A 47 -0.20 -14.73 -12.10
N ARG A 48 0.26 -14.39 -13.30
CA ARG A 48 0.74 -15.36 -14.29
C ARG A 48 2.12 -14.99 -14.77
N LEU A 49 2.96 -15.99 -14.97
CA LEU A 49 4.24 -15.81 -15.66
C LEU A 49 3.97 -15.67 -17.17
N ILE A 50 4.16 -14.46 -17.70
CA ILE A 50 3.94 -14.11 -19.10
C ILE A 50 5.13 -13.30 -19.59
N ASP A 51 5.75 -13.71 -20.70
CA ASP A 51 6.89 -13.02 -21.31
C ASP A 51 8.02 -12.73 -20.30
N ARG A 52 8.34 -13.67 -19.39
CA ARG A 52 9.31 -13.52 -18.29
C ARG A 52 8.94 -12.53 -17.19
N HIS A 53 7.68 -12.09 -17.13
CA HIS A 53 7.18 -11.20 -16.08
C HIS A 53 6.07 -11.90 -15.29
N LEU A 54 6.08 -11.76 -13.97
CA LEU A 54 4.95 -12.16 -13.14
C LEU A 54 3.90 -11.05 -13.19
N VAL A 55 2.81 -11.24 -13.93
CA VAL A 55 1.86 -10.19 -14.31
C VAL A 55 0.48 -10.46 -13.77
N VAL A 56 -0.22 -9.42 -13.33
CA VAL A 56 -1.62 -9.53 -12.88
C VAL A 56 -2.50 -10.00 -14.05
N ASN A 57 -3.32 -11.02 -13.81
CA ASN A 57 -4.15 -11.67 -14.81
C ASN A 57 -5.39 -10.84 -15.20
N LEU A 58 -5.15 -9.71 -15.86
CA LEU A 58 -6.20 -8.83 -16.38
C LEU A 58 -6.04 -8.66 -17.89
N LYS A 59 -7.19 -8.53 -18.58
CA LYS A 59 -7.26 -8.42 -20.05
C LYS A 59 -6.58 -7.16 -20.61
N GLU A 60 -6.38 -6.15 -19.78
CA GLU A 60 -5.66 -4.92 -20.13
C GLU A 60 -4.13 -5.12 -20.14
N PHE A 61 -3.61 -6.14 -19.45
CA PHE A 61 -2.19 -6.43 -19.34
C PHE A 61 -1.75 -7.67 -20.13
N ILE A 62 -2.64 -8.66 -20.28
CA ILE A 62 -2.40 -9.88 -21.04
C ILE A 62 -3.34 -9.93 -22.24
N THR A 63 -2.77 -10.10 -23.43
CA THR A 63 -3.50 -10.26 -24.68
C THR A 63 -4.24 -11.60 -24.67
N PRO A 64 -5.59 -11.63 -24.67
CA PRO A 64 -6.34 -12.87 -24.46
C PRO A 64 -6.13 -13.94 -25.54
N LYS A 65 -5.73 -13.52 -26.76
CA LYS A 65 -5.54 -14.42 -27.91
C LYS A 65 -4.16 -15.06 -27.96
N THR A 66 -3.13 -14.32 -27.55
CA THR A 66 -1.72 -14.73 -27.73
C THR A 66 -1.03 -15.00 -26.40
N ASN A 67 -1.69 -14.73 -25.28
CA ASN A 67 -1.14 -14.87 -23.93
C ASN A 67 0.22 -14.17 -23.76
N HIS A 68 0.35 -13.00 -24.38
CA HIS A 68 1.52 -12.12 -24.31
C HIS A 68 1.13 -10.80 -23.67
N LEU A 69 2.10 -10.07 -23.14
CA LEU A 69 1.88 -8.72 -22.63
C LEU A 69 1.26 -7.83 -23.71
N THR A 70 0.33 -6.98 -23.30
CA THR A 70 -0.19 -5.93 -24.18
C THR A 70 0.88 -4.87 -24.42
N ALA A 71 0.71 -4.07 -25.48
CA ALA A 71 1.58 -2.92 -25.72
C ALA A 71 1.56 -1.91 -24.55
N HIS A 72 0.46 -1.85 -23.82
CA HIS A 72 0.31 -1.02 -22.63
C HIS A 72 1.18 -1.55 -21.47
N ALA A 73 1.08 -2.86 -21.17
CA ALA A 73 1.88 -3.51 -20.13
C ALA A 73 3.38 -3.40 -20.40
N ARG A 74 3.83 -3.62 -21.64
CA ARG A 74 5.26 -3.47 -22.02
C ARG A 74 5.83 -2.07 -21.78
N ARG A 75 5.00 -1.02 -21.87
CA ARG A 75 5.42 0.37 -21.64
C ARG A 75 5.38 0.78 -20.16
N HIS A 76 4.66 0.02 -19.33
CA HIS A 76 4.39 0.34 -17.93
C HIS A 76 4.51 -0.91 -17.05
N ILE A 77 5.64 -1.60 -17.19
CA ILE A 77 5.89 -2.88 -16.51
C ILE A 77 5.72 -2.76 -14.99
N SER A 78 6.14 -1.64 -14.39
CA SER A 78 6.00 -1.33 -12.97
C SER A 78 4.56 -1.30 -12.45
N ASN A 79 3.57 -1.11 -13.33
CA ASN A 79 2.16 -0.95 -12.95
C ASN A 79 1.40 -2.27 -12.93
N CYS A 80 1.94 -3.33 -13.56
CA CYS A 80 1.23 -4.58 -13.74
C CYS A 80 2.06 -5.83 -13.41
N CYS A 81 3.37 -5.69 -13.23
CA CYS A 81 4.28 -6.81 -12.96
C CYS A 81 4.80 -6.77 -11.52
N VAL A 82 5.06 -7.95 -10.96
CA VAL A 82 5.73 -8.12 -9.68
C VAL A 82 7.20 -7.72 -9.85
N GLY A 83 7.60 -6.65 -9.17
CA GLY A 83 8.99 -6.20 -9.09
C GLY A 83 9.68 -6.84 -7.90
N ILE A 84 10.94 -7.18 -8.08
CA ILE A 84 11.75 -7.90 -7.08
C ILE A 84 12.99 -7.09 -6.81
N HIS A 85 13.16 -6.76 -5.54
CA HIS A 85 14.31 -6.03 -5.04
C HIS A 85 15.14 -6.99 -4.19
N TYR A 86 16.39 -7.21 -4.61
CA TYR A 86 17.32 -8.08 -3.90
C TYR A 86 18.20 -7.22 -3.00
N ILE A 87 18.12 -7.39 -1.69
CA ILE A 87 18.90 -6.63 -0.71
C ILE A 87 20.03 -7.53 -0.19
N ASN A 88 21.26 -7.03 -0.26
CA ASN A 88 22.42 -7.67 0.34
C ASN A 88 22.57 -7.15 1.77
N GLU A 89 22.13 -7.96 2.73
CA GLU A 89 22.40 -7.71 4.14
C GLU A 89 23.75 -8.35 4.52
N PHE A 90 24.86 -7.72 4.11
CA PHE A 90 26.26 -8.06 4.47
C PHE A 90 26.85 -9.35 3.87
N GLU A 91 28.19 -9.35 3.70
CA GLU A 91 29.00 -10.37 2.99
C GLU A 91 28.90 -11.82 3.52
N SER A 92 28.21 -12.06 4.64
CA SER A 92 28.16 -13.35 5.32
C SER A 92 26.75 -13.86 5.66
N GLN A 93 25.69 -13.20 5.18
CA GLN A 93 24.29 -13.66 5.32
C GLN A 93 23.64 -13.94 3.96
N PRO A 94 22.58 -14.77 3.90
CA PRO A 94 21.86 -15.02 2.66
C PRO A 94 21.14 -13.75 2.16
N LEU A 95 21.11 -13.59 0.83
CA LEU A 95 20.40 -12.53 0.11
C LEU A 95 18.94 -12.41 0.60
N SER A 96 18.52 -11.24 1.10
CA SER A 96 17.12 -10.99 1.47
C SER A 96 16.36 -10.43 0.26
N VAL A 97 15.14 -10.92 0.02
CA VAL A 97 14.33 -10.55 -1.15
C VAL A 97 13.15 -9.71 -0.68
N THR A 98 13.03 -8.49 -1.18
CA THR A 98 11.88 -7.60 -0.96
C THR A 98 11.08 -7.49 -2.26
N ILE A 99 9.83 -7.93 -2.25
CA ILE A 99 8.94 -7.78 -3.40
C ILE A 99 8.29 -6.39 -3.36
N SER A 100 8.41 -5.61 -4.45
CA SER A 100 7.71 -4.34 -4.62
C SER A 100 6.85 -4.37 -5.90
N SER A 101 5.54 -4.25 -5.75
CA SER A 101 4.65 -4.04 -6.90
C SER A 101 3.31 -3.49 -6.44
N THR A 102 2.42 -3.20 -7.39
CA THR A 102 1.00 -2.89 -7.15
C THR A 102 0.29 -3.97 -6.31
N LEU A 103 0.90 -5.15 -6.10
CA LEU A 103 0.53 -6.14 -5.07
C LEU A 103 0.67 -5.65 -3.63
N ASP A 104 1.39 -4.57 -3.31
CA ASP A 104 1.45 -4.06 -1.94
C ASP A 104 0.04 -3.91 -1.36
N ILE A 105 -0.91 -3.51 -2.22
CA ILE A 105 -2.33 -3.44 -1.90
C ILE A 105 -2.91 -4.82 -1.52
N LEU A 106 -2.65 -5.86 -2.33
CA LEU A 106 -3.15 -7.21 -2.14
C LEU A 106 -2.45 -7.94 -0.97
N ILE A 107 -1.13 -7.82 -0.86
CA ILE A 107 -0.30 -8.40 0.20
C ILE A 107 -0.65 -7.78 1.56
N GLN A 108 -0.80 -6.45 1.63
CA GLN A 108 -1.20 -5.80 2.88
C GLN A 108 -2.67 -6.10 3.23
N SER A 109 -3.54 -6.40 2.24
CA SER A 109 -4.92 -6.82 2.50
C SER A 109 -5.03 -8.23 3.09
N ALA A 110 -4.09 -9.13 2.78
CA ALA A 110 -4.12 -10.50 3.28
C ALA A 110 -4.03 -10.53 4.82
N SER A 111 -3.24 -9.63 5.42
CA SER A 111 -3.16 -9.44 6.88
C SER A 111 -4.46 -8.95 7.53
N PHE A 112 -5.43 -8.44 6.76
CA PHE A 112 -6.72 -7.99 7.28
C PHE A 112 -7.78 -9.12 7.32
N LEU A 113 -7.53 -10.25 6.66
CA LEU A 113 -8.46 -11.38 6.67
C LEU A 113 -8.28 -12.20 7.95
N GLU A 114 -9.35 -12.29 8.75
CA GLU A 114 -9.35 -13.09 10.00
C GLU A 114 -9.00 -14.57 9.77
N LYS A 115 -9.26 -15.09 8.56
CA LYS A 115 -8.94 -16.46 8.17
C LYS A 115 -7.58 -16.62 7.49
N ALA A 116 -6.77 -15.57 7.43
CA ALA A 116 -5.42 -15.69 6.91
C ALA A 116 -4.60 -16.63 7.79
N PHE A 117 -3.84 -17.54 7.17
CA PHE A 117 -2.91 -18.38 7.91
C PHE A 117 -1.80 -17.49 8.50
N PRO A 118 -1.37 -17.75 9.75
CA PRO A 118 -0.21 -17.07 10.31
C PRO A 118 0.99 -17.33 9.40
N VAL A 119 1.77 -16.29 9.13
CA VAL A 119 3.02 -16.44 8.36
C VAL A 119 3.95 -17.33 9.16
N VAL A 120 4.28 -18.51 8.62
CA VAL A 120 5.22 -19.43 9.25
C VAL A 120 6.63 -18.94 8.93
N GLY A 121 7.21 -18.20 9.86
CA GLY A 121 8.61 -17.77 9.85
C GLY A 121 9.13 -17.73 11.29
N ALA A 122 10.31 -18.31 11.53
CA ALA A 122 10.97 -18.19 12.82
C ALA A 122 11.84 -16.94 12.79
N GLN A 123 11.28 -15.83 13.25
CA GLN A 123 12.04 -14.60 13.45
C GLN A 123 12.98 -14.79 14.65
N THR A 124 14.25 -14.47 14.50
CA THR A 124 15.24 -14.58 15.59
C THR A 124 14.92 -13.59 16.71
N GLU A 125 15.35 -13.89 17.94
CA GLU A 125 15.17 -12.99 19.09
C GLU A 125 15.77 -11.59 18.83
N VAL A 126 16.88 -11.54 18.08
CA VAL A 126 17.55 -10.28 17.71
C VAL A 126 16.68 -9.46 16.74
N GLU A 127 16.08 -10.09 15.74
CA GLU A 127 15.15 -9.45 14.80
C GLU A 127 13.87 -8.99 15.51
N GLN A 128 13.31 -9.83 16.38
CA GLN A 128 12.13 -9.48 17.18
C GLN A 128 12.40 -8.26 18.08
N ASN A 129 13.58 -8.20 18.71
CA ASN A 129 13.98 -7.07 19.54
C ASN A 129 14.19 -5.79 18.72
N LYS A 130 14.80 -5.91 17.53
CA LYS A 130 14.99 -4.78 16.60
C LYS A 130 13.65 -4.22 16.13
N GLU A 131 12.72 -5.07 15.69
CA GLU A 131 11.38 -4.66 15.26
C GLU A 131 10.57 -4.08 16.42
N SER A 132 10.57 -4.72 17.59
CA SER A 132 9.91 -4.21 18.79
C SER A 132 10.41 -2.81 19.15
N THR A 133 11.71 -2.56 19.00
CA THR A 133 12.29 -1.22 19.23
C THR A 133 11.77 -0.19 18.22
N LEU A 134 11.63 -0.55 16.95
CA LEU A 134 11.08 0.35 15.92
C LEU A 134 9.60 0.63 16.15
N ILE A 135 8.82 -0.41 16.49
CA ILE A 135 7.40 -0.30 16.82
C ILE A 135 7.21 0.64 18.02
N ASN A 136 7.96 0.42 19.11
CA ASN A 136 7.88 1.27 20.30
C ASN A 136 8.23 2.73 19.99
N LYS A 137 9.28 2.97 19.20
CA LYS A 137 9.64 4.33 18.76
C LYS A 137 8.52 4.99 17.96
N GLU A 138 7.85 4.24 17.08
CA GLU A 138 6.74 4.76 16.30
C GLU A 138 5.50 5.02 17.17
N ILE A 139 5.19 4.14 18.12
CA ILE A 139 4.13 4.35 19.12
C ILE A 139 4.39 5.63 19.92
N ASP A 140 5.61 5.83 20.42
CA ASP A 140 6.00 7.04 21.15
C ASP A 140 5.84 8.29 20.28
N ARG A 141 6.23 8.22 19.01
CA ARG A 141 6.07 9.31 18.05
C ARG A 141 4.59 9.64 17.83
N LEU A 142 3.74 8.63 17.63
CA LEU A 142 2.30 8.80 17.43
C LEU A 142 1.61 9.36 18.68
N ASN A 143 1.96 8.87 19.87
CA ASN A 143 1.44 9.37 21.14
C ASN A 143 1.79 10.85 21.36
N LYS A 144 3.05 11.23 21.11
CA LYS A 144 3.48 12.64 21.17
C LYS A 144 2.69 13.52 20.20
N ILE A 145 2.40 13.02 18.99
CA ILE A 145 1.57 13.75 18.04
C ILE A 145 0.15 13.91 18.62
N ILE A 146 -0.51 12.82 19.01
CA ILE A 146 -1.89 12.83 19.51
C ILE A 146 -2.06 13.77 20.70
N MET A 147 -1.13 13.74 21.67
CA MET A 147 -1.16 14.60 22.85
C MET A 147 -1.08 16.10 22.53
N ASN A 148 -0.44 16.46 21.42
CA ASN A 148 -0.29 17.85 20.98
C ASN A 148 -1.36 18.30 19.98
N LEU A 149 -2.24 17.40 19.52
CA LEU A 149 -3.31 17.76 18.60
C LEU A 149 -4.43 18.53 19.32
N PRO A 150 -4.97 19.60 18.72
CA PRO A 150 -6.16 20.27 19.24
C PRO A 150 -7.36 19.32 19.40
N GLY A 151 -8.26 19.62 20.34
CA GLY A 151 -9.47 18.82 20.56
C GLY A 151 -10.48 18.87 19.40
N SER A 152 -10.46 19.94 18.60
CA SER A 152 -11.36 20.13 17.46
C SER A 152 -10.84 19.49 16.18
N PHE A 153 -11.75 19.18 15.25
CA PHE A 153 -11.41 18.66 13.93
C PHE A 153 -10.61 19.69 13.13
N SER A 154 -11.10 20.94 13.07
CA SER A 154 -10.46 22.01 12.28
C SER A 154 -9.05 22.32 12.78
N GLY A 155 -8.87 22.33 14.10
CA GLY A 155 -7.56 22.51 14.72
C GLY A 155 -6.62 21.35 14.43
N SER A 156 -7.11 20.12 14.52
CA SER A 156 -6.32 18.91 14.22
C SER A 156 -5.91 18.85 12.75
N LEU A 157 -6.81 19.18 11.82
CA LEU A 157 -6.51 19.22 10.40
C LEU A 157 -5.40 20.26 10.10
N LYS A 158 -5.48 21.47 10.69
CA LYS A 158 -4.42 22.48 10.57
C LYS A 158 -3.09 21.96 11.08
N SER A 159 -3.07 21.39 12.29
CA SER A 159 -1.85 20.85 12.90
C SER A 159 -1.25 19.71 12.08
N HIS A 160 -2.08 18.84 11.49
CA HIS A 160 -1.62 17.79 10.58
C HIS A 160 -0.97 18.36 9.31
N MET A 161 -1.60 19.37 8.69
CA MET A 161 -1.06 20.02 7.51
C MET A 161 0.27 20.71 7.81
N GLU A 162 0.34 21.51 8.88
CA GLU A 162 1.54 22.23 9.30
C GLU A 162 2.70 21.27 9.58
N ARG A 163 2.45 20.23 10.40
CA ARG A 163 3.48 19.24 10.74
C ARG A 163 4.00 18.48 9.52
N LYS A 164 3.17 18.27 8.50
CA LYS A 164 3.55 17.56 7.26
C LYS A 164 3.98 18.50 6.12
N GLY A 165 3.95 19.82 6.33
CA GLY A 165 4.33 20.81 5.32
C GLY A 165 3.34 20.95 4.15
N TYR A 166 2.05 20.66 4.36
CA TYR A 166 1.03 20.74 3.32
C TYR A 166 0.39 22.13 3.25
N THR A 167 0.38 22.72 2.05
CA THR A 167 -0.49 23.86 1.73
C THR A 167 -1.92 23.39 1.44
N GLU A 168 -2.87 24.30 1.39
CA GLU A 168 -4.25 23.96 1.02
C GLU A 168 -4.34 23.49 -0.44
N GLU A 169 -3.54 24.09 -1.32
CA GLU A 169 -3.44 23.75 -2.73
C GLU A 169 -2.86 22.35 -2.92
N LEU A 170 -1.75 22.04 -2.23
CA LEU A 170 -1.14 20.73 -2.29
C LEU A 170 -2.10 19.66 -1.74
N LEU A 171 -2.72 19.92 -0.58
CA LEU A 171 -3.69 18.96 -0.04
C LEU A 171 -4.89 18.78 -0.98
N SER A 172 -5.34 19.84 -1.64
CA SER A 172 -6.42 19.75 -2.63
C SER A 172 -6.05 18.84 -3.79
N GLN A 173 -4.82 18.97 -4.28
CA GLN A 173 -4.28 18.15 -5.35
C GLN A 173 -4.13 16.67 -4.92
N GLU A 174 -3.57 16.40 -3.74
CA GLU A 174 -3.27 15.03 -3.30
C GLU A 174 -4.51 14.28 -2.79
N SER A 175 -5.49 14.99 -2.20
CA SER A 175 -6.72 14.38 -1.66
C SER A 175 -7.92 14.41 -2.61
N TRP A 176 -7.83 15.14 -3.72
CA TRP A 176 -8.94 15.44 -4.64
C TRP A 176 -10.14 16.13 -3.96
N VAL A 177 -9.95 16.66 -2.75
CA VAL A 177 -10.93 17.49 -2.06
C VAL A 177 -10.77 18.93 -2.51
N SER A 178 -11.88 19.61 -2.79
CA SER A 178 -11.82 20.99 -3.29
C SER A 178 -11.13 21.93 -2.29
N LEU A 179 -10.36 22.88 -2.82
CA LEU A 179 -9.71 23.94 -2.02
C LEU A 179 -10.72 24.66 -1.10
N SER A 180 -11.92 24.95 -1.61
CA SER A 180 -12.99 25.56 -0.81
C SER A 180 -13.43 24.68 0.36
N THR A 181 -13.52 23.36 0.17
CA THR A 181 -13.89 22.43 1.24
C THR A 181 -12.78 22.36 2.29
N ILE A 182 -11.51 22.30 1.88
CA ILE A 182 -10.36 22.32 2.80
C ILE A 182 -10.37 23.60 3.63
N LYS A 183 -10.54 24.77 3.00
CA LYS A 183 -10.67 26.06 3.69
C LYS A 183 -11.80 26.05 4.72
N GLN A 184 -12.98 25.59 4.33
CA GLN A 184 -14.13 25.48 5.24
C GLN A 184 -13.84 24.51 6.40
N TYR A 185 -13.25 23.35 6.13
CA TYR A 185 -12.92 22.36 7.15
C TYR A 185 -11.85 22.82 8.13
N ARG A 186 -10.98 23.76 7.73
CA ARG A 186 -9.99 24.40 8.61
C ARG A 186 -10.58 25.56 9.43
N GLN A 187 -11.67 26.18 8.98
CA GLN A 187 -12.19 27.42 9.57
C GLN A 187 -13.52 27.27 10.31
N LYS A 188 -14.37 26.34 9.87
CA LYS A 188 -15.76 26.18 10.28
C LYS A 188 -15.95 24.82 10.94
N GLU A 189 -15.80 24.78 12.26
CA GLU A 189 -15.90 23.54 13.03
C GLU A 189 -17.29 22.91 12.93
N GLU A 190 -18.34 23.68 12.69
CA GLU A 190 -19.71 23.23 12.51
C GLU A 190 -20.01 22.63 11.13
N LYS A 191 -19.10 22.84 10.16
CA LYS A 191 -19.30 22.32 8.80
C LYS A 191 -19.43 20.80 8.85
N GLU A 192 -20.50 20.27 8.29
CA GLU A 192 -20.72 18.82 8.23
C GLU A 192 -19.59 18.14 7.45
N LYS A 193 -19.10 17.02 8.00
CA LYS A 193 -18.06 16.20 7.39
C LYS A 193 -18.64 14.84 7.00
N THR A 194 -18.16 14.31 5.89
CA THR A 194 -18.51 12.96 5.44
C THR A 194 -17.32 12.04 5.58
N LEU A 195 -17.57 10.75 5.81
CA LEU A 195 -16.54 9.71 5.87
C LEU A 195 -15.66 9.77 4.62
N LYS A 196 -16.28 9.80 3.43
CA LYS A 196 -15.58 9.92 2.15
C LYS A 196 -14.59 11.07 2.13
N THR A 197 -15.03 12.29 2.45
CA THR A 197 -14.16 13.48 2.37
C THR A 197 -13.03 13.41 3.38
N VAL A 198 -13.30 12.98 4.61
CA VAL A 198 -12.26 12.89 5.65
C VAL A 198 -11.25 11.78 5.33
N THR A 199 -11.71 10.62 4.86
CA THR A 199 -10.82 9.54 4.37
C THR A 199 -9.90 10.03 3.25
N ALA A 200 -10.44 10.79 2.27
CA ALA A 200 -9.63 11.35 1.19
C ALA A 200 -8.55 12.33 1.70
N LEU A 201 -8.89 13.19 2.66
CA LEU A 201 -7.92 14.09 3.30
C LEU A 201 -6.82 13.32 4.04
N CYS A 202 -7.19 12.26 4.76
CA CYS A 202 -6.23 11.44 5.50
C CYS A 202 -5.27 10.69 4.57
N ILE A 203 -5.78 10.13 3.47
CA ILE A 203 -4.96 9.47 2.44
C ILE A 203 -4.05 10.49 1.74
N GLY A 204 -4.58 11.63 1.31
CA GLY A 204 -3.78 12.69 0.68
C GLY A 204 -2.73 13.31 1.61
N LEU A 205 -2.92 13.24 2.93
CA LEU A 205 -1.91 13.61 3.93
C LEU A 205 -0.98 12.44 4.30
N HIS A 206 -1.22 11.24 3.82
CA HIS A 206 -0.60 10.00 4.28
C HIS A 206 -0.56 9.89 5.81
N LEU A 207 -1.73 10.07 6.44
CA LEU A 207 -1.86 9.96 7.90
C LEU A 207 -1.86 8.50 8.32
N HIS A 208 -1.02 8.20 9.32
CA HIS A 208 -1.02 6.90 9.99
C HIS A 208 -2.44 6.56 10.48
N PRO A 209 -2.89 5.30 10.42
CA PRO A 209 -4.26 4.91 10.77
C PRO A 209 -4.73 5.42 12.14
N TRP A 210 -3.88 5.42 13.17
CA TRP A 210 -4.20 6.01 14.49
C TRP A 210 -4.56 7.50 14.44
N LEU A 211 -3.88 8.27 13.60
CA LEU A 211 -4.17 9.70 13.43
C LEU A 211 -5.42 9.92 12.58
N THR A 212 -5.68 9.04 11.62
CA THR A 212 -6.92 9.04 10.84
C THR A 212 -8.13 8.77 11.73
N GLU A 213 -8.05 7.75 12.60
CA GLU A 213 -9.13 7.42 13.54
C GLU A 213 -9.37 8.55 14.55
N ASP A 214 -8.30 9.20 15.05
CA ASP A 214 -8.45 10.41 15.89
C ASP A 214 -9.19 11.53 15.15
N LEU A 215 -8.82 11.80 13.90
CA LEU A 215 -9.44 12.85 13.10
C LEU A 215 -10.90 12.52 12.73
N LEU A 216 -11.22 11.27 12.40
CA LEU A 216 -12.59 10.79 12.14
C LEU A 216 -13.47 10.94 13.39
N ARG A 217 -12.95 10.56 14.55
CA ARG A 217 -13.63 10.73 15.83
C ARG A 217 -13.93 12.20 16.12
N LYS A 218 -12.96 13.09 15.91
CA LYS A 218 -13.14 14.55 16.06
C LYS A 218 -14.13 15.13 15.04
N ALA A 219 -14.27 14.50 13.87
CA ALA A 219 -15.28 14.84 12.88
C ALA A 219 -16.70 14.36 13.25
N GLY A 220 -16.85 13.57 14.34
CA GLY A 220 -18.11 12.94 14.71
C GLY A 220 -18.50 11.76 13.81
N ILE A 221 -17.53 11.17 13.12
CA ILE A 221 -17.76 10.11 12.13
C ILE A 221 -17.42 8.75 12.75
N VAL A 222 -18.39 7.84 12.69
CA VAL A 222 -18.18 6.42 13.03
C VAL A 222 -18.51 5.61 11.77
N PRO A 223 -17.53 4.93 11.16
CA PRO A 223 -17.79 4.04 10.03
C PRO A 223 -18.81 2.96 10.40
N LYS A 224 -19.86 2.82 9.57
CA LYS A 224 -20.93 1.85 9.77
C LYS A 224 -20.51 0.48 9.20
N ALA A 225 -21.26 -0.56 9.55
CA ALA A 225 -21.11 -1.90 8.99
C ALA A 225 -21.71 -2.00 7.56
N THR A 226 -21.32 -1.09 6.67
CA THR A 226 -21.68 -1.12 5.25
C THR A 226 -20.47 -1.49 4.42
N ARG A 227 -20.69 -2.04 3.22
CA ARG A 227 -19.59 -2.37 2.29
C ARG A 227 -18.77 -1.13 1.92
N GLN A 228 -19.42 0.02 1.75
CA GLN A 228 -18.76 1.27 1.40
C GLN A 228 -17.87 1.79 2.54
N ASP A 229 -18.39 1.80 3.76
CA ASP A 229 -17.63 2.28 4.93
C ASP A 229 -16.50 1.32 5.28
N GLY A 230 -16.72 0.01 5.13
CA GLY A 230 -15.68 -1.02 5.26
C GLY A 230 -14.56 -0.84 4.24
N ALA A 231 -14.89 -0.49 3.00
CA ALA A 231 -13.89 -0.15 1.98
C ALA A 231 -13.08 1.08 2.37
N TYR A 232 -13.71 2.18 2.80
CA TYR A 232 -12.98 3.36 3.28
C TYR A 232 -12.07 3.02 4.47
N ARG A 233 -12.54 2.16 5.39
CA ARG A 233 -11.75 1.66 6.52
C ARG A 233 -10.54 0.86 6.08
N TYR A 234 -10.71 -0.05 5.14
CA TYR A 234 -9.59 -0.76 4.53
C TYR A 234 -8.58 0.22 3.92
N LEU A 235 -9.04 1.19 3.13
CA LEU A 235 -8.18 2.17 2.48
C LEU A 235 -7.34 2.98 3.47
N TYR A 236 -7.92 3.55 4.52
CA TYR A 236 -7.12 4.34 5.47
C TYR A 236 -6.32 3.50 6.47
N THR A 237 -6.57 2.19 6.55
CA THR A 237 -5.79 1.27 7.41
C THR A 237 -4.60 0.72 6.65
N VAL A 238 -4.81 0.39 5.38
CA VAL A 238 -3.87 -0.39 4.57
C VAL A 238 -3.21 0.48 3.50
N LEU A 239 -4.01 1.26 2.76
CA LEU A 239 -3.56 2.08 1.63
C LEU A 239 -3.32 3.55 1.96
N TYR A 240 -3.13 3.89 3.23
CA TYR A 240 -3.01 5.30 3.65
C TYR A 240 -1.78 6.00 3.05
N LYS A 241 -0.74 5.27 2.67
CA LYS A 241 0.46 5.79 1.98
C LYS A 241 0.30 5.88 0.45
N GLY A 242 -0.77 5.33 -0.10
CA GLY A 242 -1.04 5.35 -1.53
C GLY A 242 -1.68 6.66 -1.99
N THR A 243 -1.83 6.78 -3.30
CA THR A 243 -2.53 7.91 -3.95
C THR A 243 -4.04 7.69 -3.97
N ILE A 244 -4.80 8.76 -4.22
CA ILE A 244 -6.26 8.66 -4.42
C ILE A 244 -6.60 7.82 -5.65
N GLU A 245 -5.79 7.86 -6.71
CA GLU A 245 -6.02 7.03 -7.89
C GLU A 245 -5.85 5.54 -7.59
N GLU A 246 -4.81 5.15 -6.84
CA GLU A 246 -4.63 3.76 -6.39
C GLU A 246 -5.83 3.28 -5.55
N CYS A 247 -6.34 4.15 -4.67
CA CYS A 247 -7.54 3.85 -3.90
C CYS A 247 -8.78 3.69 -4.79
N ASN A 248 -8.90 4.49 -5.86
CA ASN A 248 -9.99 4.39 -6.82
C ASN A 248 -9.91 3.13 -7.68
N VAL A 249 -8.71 2.65 -8.03
CA VAL A 249 -8.55 1.34 -8.69
C VAL A 249 -9.21 0.24 -7.85
N TYR A 250 -8.96 0.23 -6.53
CA TYR A 250 -9.62 -0.69 -5.61
C TYR A 250 -11.15 -0.46 -5.58
N LEU A 251 -11.62 0.76 -5.36
CA LEU A 251 -13.07 1.06 -5.26
C LEU A 251 -13.83 0.70 -6.54
N ARG A 252 -13.25 0.98 -7.71
CA ARG A 252 -13.80 0.65 -9.02
C ARG A 252 -13.92 -0.85 -9.24
N SER A 253 -12.88 -1.62 -8.87
CA SER A 253 -12.90 -3.09 -8.93
C SER A 253 -14.05 -3.68 -8.10
N GLN A 254 -14.40 -3.02 -6.99
CA GLN A 254 -15.46 -3.43 -6.07
C GLN A 254 -16.85 -2.85 -6.42
N LYS A 255 -16.95 -2.04 -7.50
CA LYS A 255 -18.17 -1.29 -7.88
C LYS A 255 -18.68 -0.39 -6.75
N LEU A 256 -17.76 0.24 -6.03
CA LEU A 256 -18.03 1.15 -4.91
C LEU A 256 -17.87 2.61 -5.32
N GLN A 257 -18.33 3.52 -4.46
CA GLN A 257 -18.23 4.95 -4.71
C GLN A 257 -16.75 5.40 -4.69
N GLU A 258 -16.27 5.88 -5.84
CA GLU A 258 -14.92 6.46 -6.02
C GLU A 258 -14.79 7.88 -5.44
N PHE A 259 -13.56 8.27 -5.09
CA PHE A 259 -13.17 9.67 -4.93
C PHE A 259 -13.19 10.35 -6.30
N LYS A 260 -13.71 11.57 -6.37
CA LYS A 260 -13.81 12.30 -7.64
C LYS A 260 -12.94 13.54 -7.58
N LEU A 261 -12.02 13.67 -8.53
CA LEU A 261 -11.36 14.93 -8.81
C LEU A 261 -12.42 15.92 -9.28
N ARG A 262 -12.65 17.00 -8.53
CA ARG A 262 -13.48 18.10 -9.03
C ARG A 262 -12.59 18.96 -9.92
N GLU A 263 -12.76 18.83 -11.23
CA GLU A 263 -12.20 19.80 -12.17
C GLU A 263 -12.71 21.20 -11.78
N LYS A 264 -11.81 22.18 -11.74
CA LYS A 264 -12.21 23.58 -11.62
C LYS A 264 -13.17 23.85 -12.77
N MET A 265 -14.42 24.18 -12.47
CA MET A 265 -15.24 24.92 -13.43
C MET A 265 -14.46 26.20 -13.71
N ALA A 266 -13.93 26.29 -14.93
CA ALA A 266 -13.27 27.48 -15.46
C ALA A 266 -14.24 28.67 -15.43
#